data_AF-A0A8S3WN42-F1
#
_entry.id   AF-A0A8S3WN42-F1
#
_cell.length_a   1.000
_cell.length_b   1.000
_cell.length_c   1.000
_cell.angle_alpha   90.00
_cell.angle_beta   90.00
_cell.angle_gamma   90.00
#
_symmetry.space_group_name_H-M   'P 1'
#
loop_
_entity.id
_entity.type
_entity.pdbx_description
1 polymer ?
#
loop_
_entity_poly.entity_id
_entity_poly.type
_entity_poly.pdbx_seq_one_letter_code
_entity_poly.pdbx_strand_id
1 'polypeptide(L)'
;MPAVVDDSNDDGTVAQKLELEQMRSTLEEAIVKRRSTPLENQPRLPRIAQSKRNRAILRDLNPILVTYLEASRDLCETDLIIFGAALAVCRIIGAKLSTAGRATGQSSAIQACRIRIEERITKARALIGRLICFRSGNSRPRIVRTVRMAFAGTNVSLSRPDIMQKLTELIDDLKQRIAAWGKRIRRYTERSTRFHQNCLFQSDQKRLYKSLEQPVVSGTGTAQNQTDTIAFWRSLWSEPECKPQRGPLDGSCGASVCRYYAHGPRHHSAG
;
A
#
# COMPACT_ATOMS: atom_id res chain seq x y z
N MET A 1 -3.39 -73.70 44.12
CA MET A 1 -2.82 -72.93 43.00
C MET A 1 -3.87 -71.91 42.58
N PRO A 2 -3.67 -70.60 42.86
CA PRO A 2 -4.66 -69.57 42.54
C PRO A 2 -4.49 -69.04 41.12
N ALA A 3 -5.62 -68.64 40.52
CA ALA A 3 -5.69 -68.00 39.22
C ALA A 3 -5.25 -66.53 39.32
N VAL A 4 -4.37 -66.13 38.42
CA VAL A 4 -3.96 -64.73 38.22
C VAL A 4 -5.00 -64.07 37.32
N VAL A 5 -5.69 -63.08 37.88
CA VAL A 5 -6.55 -62.14 37.15
C VAL A 5 -5.62 -61.07 36.57
N ASP A 6 -5.57 -60.99 35.23
CA ASP A 6 -4.79 -59.98 34.51
C ASP A 6 -5.66 -58.73 34.30
N ASP A 7 -5.50 -57.77 35.20
CA ASP A 7 -6.17 -56.47 35.25
C ASP A 7 -5.17 -55.39 34.84
N SER A 8 -5.04 -55.09 33.54
CA SER A 8 -4.04 -54.12 33.04
C SER A 8 -4.32 -53.57 31.62
N ASN A 9 -5.57 -53.19 31.27
CA ASN A 9 -5.83 -52.51 29.98
C ASN A 9 -6.98 -51.48 29.94
N ASP A 10 -7.62 -51.14 31.07
CA ASP A 10 -8.80 -50.24 31.09
C ASP A 10 -8.43 -48.73 31.09
N ASP A 11 -7.25 -48.37 31.61
CA ASP A 11 -6.87 -46.96 31.87
C ASP A 11 -6.67 -46.12 30.59
N GLY A 12 -6.16 -46.74 29.51
CA GLY A 12 -5.99 -46.08 28.21
C GLY A 12 -7.32 -45.76 27.50
N THR A 13 -8.39 -46.51 27.82
CA THR A 13 -9.72 -46.32 27.22
C THR A 13 -10.46 -45.19 27.91
N VAL A 14 -10.29 -45.04 29.23
CA VAL A 14 -10.92 -43.98 30.04
C VAL A 14 -10.34 -42.61 29.68
N ALA A 15 -9.02 -42.49 29.52
CA ALA A 15 -8.37 -41.23 29.14
C ALA A 15 -8.79 -40.75 27.74
N GLN A 16 -8.88 -41.66 26.76
CA GLN A 16 -9.33 -41.32 25.40
C GLN A 16 -10.80 -40.89 25.35
N LYS A 17 -11.68 -41.54 26.13
CA LYS A 17 -13.09 -41.14 26.28
C LYS A 17 -13.21 -39.76 26.90
N LEU A 18 -12.40 -39.45 27.92
CA LEU A 18 -12.38 -38.15 28.57
C LEU A 18 -11.93 -37.04 27.60
N GLU A 19 -10.91 -37.28 26.78
CA GLU A 19 -10.47 -36.34 25.74
C GLU A 19 -11.56 -36.09 24.69
N LEU A 20 -12.25 -37.14 24.23
CA LEU A 20 -13.37 -37.00 23.28
C LEU A 20 -14.54 -36.19 23.87
N GLU A 21 -14.84 -36.39 25.15
CA GLU A 21 -15.91 -35.66 25.84
C GLU A 21 -15.55 -34.19 26.05
N GLN A 22 -14.28 -33.88 26.35
CA GLN A 22 -13.78 -32.51 26.38
C GLN A 22 -13.88 -31.82 25.01
N MET A 23 -13.58 -32.55 23.93
CA MET A 23 -13.73 -32.04 22.56
C MET A 23 -15.19 -31.74 22.22
N ARG A 24 -16.12 -32.60 22.66
CA ARG A 24 -17.57 -32.39 22.51
C ARG A 24 -18.07 -31.19 23.29
N SER A 25 -17.70 -31.04 24.56
CA SER A 25 -18.05 -29.87 25.39
C SER A 25 -17.55 -28.57 24.74
N THR A 26 -16.30 -28.58 24.27
CA THR A 26 -15.70 -27.40 23.62
C THR A 26 -16.45 -27.02 22.32
N LEU A 27 -16.95 -28.01 21.57
CA LEU A 27 -17.75 -27.81 20.37
C LEU A 27 -19.09 -27.17 20.70
N GLU A 28 -19.82 -27.70 21.68
CA GLU A 28 -21.12 -27.18 22.12
C GLU A 28 -21.00 -25.75 22.62
N GLU A 29 -19.99 -25.46 23.46
CA GLU A 29 -19.69 -24.10 23.91
C GLU A 29 -19.36 -23.14 22.75
N ALA A 30 -18.66 -23.62 21.72
CA ALA A 30 -18.33 -22.81 20.56
C ALA A 30 -19.57 -22.50 19.71
N ILE A 31 -20.49 -23.46 19.55
CA ILE A 31 -21.76 -23.29 18.84
C ILE A 31 -22.66 -22.31 19.62
N VAL A 32 -22.80 -22.47 20.93
CA VAL A 32 -23.57 -21.55 21.79
C VAL A 32 -23.01 -20.14 21.71
N LYS A 33 -21.68 -19.98 21.79
CA LYS A 33 -21.03 -18.68 21.64
C LYS A 33 -21.28 -18.06 20.27
N ARG A 34 -21.26 -18.88 19.21
CA ARG A 34 -21.53 -18.42 17.85
C ARG A 34 -22.98 -17.93 17.70
N ARG A 35 -23.95 -18.62 18.32
CA ARG A 35 -25.36 -18.19 18.36
C ARG A 35 -25.58 -16.85 19.08
N SER A 36 -24.80 -16.55 20.11
CA SER A 36 -24.94 -15.30 20.88
C SER A 36 -24.14 -14.11 20.34
N THR A 37 -23.22 -14.31 19.39
CA THR A 37 -22.41 -13.23 18.80
C THR A 37 -22.96 -12.75 17.45
N PRO A 38 -23.21 -11.45 17.25
CA PRO A 38 -23.60 -10.90 15.94
C PRO A 38 -22.46 -11.01 14.92
N LEU A 39 -22.81 -11.04 13.62
CA LEU A 39 -21.88 -11.29 12.51
C LEU A 39 -20.65 -10.38 12.49
N GLU A 40 -20.83 -9.11 12.86
CA GLU A 40 -19.80 -8.08 12.81
C GLU A 40 -18.68 -8.29 13.84
N ASN A 41 -18.99 -8.96 14.95
CA ASN A 41 -18.07 -9.14 16.08
C ASN A 41 -17.36 -10.49 16.07
N GLN A 42 -17.45 -11.23 14.97
CA GLN A 42 -16.95 -12.60 14.89
C GLN A 42 -15.43 -12.63 14.81
N PRO A 43 -14.76 -13.48 15.62
CA PRO A 43 -13.32 -13.64 15.54
C PRO A 43 -12.92 -14.24 14.19
N ARG A 44 -11.82 -13.75 13.63
CA ARG A 44 -11.27 -14.33 12.40
C ARG A 44 -10.53 -15.62 12.74
N LEU A 45 -10.88 -16.69 12.04
CA LEU A 45 -10.22 -17.99 12.17
C LEU A 45 -8.83 -17.95 11.52
N PRO A 46 -7.75 -18.23 12.26
CA PRO A 46 -6.42 -18.31 11.68
C PRO A 46 -6.27 -19.57 10.82
N ARG A 47 -5.35 -19.53 9.85
CA ARG A 47 -4.95 -20.74 9.12
C ARG A 47 -4.18 -21.67 10.04
N ILE A 48 -4.70 -22.88 10.25
CA ILE A 48 -4.06 -23.92 11.07
C ILE A 48 -2.97 -24.63 10.25
N ALA A 49 -1.80 -24.85 10.85
CA ALA A 49 -0.72 -25.63 10.24
C ALA A 49 -1.06 -27.14 10.25
N GLN A 50 -0.70 -27.87 9.19
CA GLN A 50 -0.96 -29.31 9.06
C GLN A 50 0.06 -30.17 9.83
N SER A 51 0.18 -29.98 11.14
CA SER A 51 1.03 -30.80 11.99
C SER A 51 0.39 -32.18 12.24
N LYS A 52 1.19 -33.20 12.63
CA LYS A 52 0.67 -34.53 12.99
C LYS A 52 -0.37 -34.44 14.12
N ARG A 53 -0.10 -33.64 15.14
CA ARG A 53 -1.02 -33.38 16.27
C ARG A 53 -2.34 -32.75 15.81
N ASN A 54 -2.29 -31.71 14.97
CA ASN A 54 -3.49 -31.02 14.51
C ASN A 54 -4.37 -31.93 13.62
N ARG A 55 -3.73 -32.82 12.84
CA ARG A 55 -4.45 -33.83 12.05
C ARG A 55 -5.11 -34.90 12.91
N ALA A 56 -4.50 -35.30 14.03
CA ALA A 56 -5.13 -36.22 14.98
C ALA A 56 -6.39 -35.58 15.58
N ILE A 57 -6.28 -34.37 16.12
CA ILE A 57 -7.42 -33.60 16.65
C ILE A 57 -8.55 -33.48 15.62
N LEU A 58 -8.23 -33.17 14.35
CA LEU A 58 -9.24 -33.11 13.29
C LEU A 58 -9.86 -34.47 12.98
N ARG A 59 -9.07 -35.55 13.00
CA ARG A 59 -9.56 -36.91 12.79
C ARG A 59 -10.55 -37.31 13.88
N ASP A 60 -10.29 -36.93 15.12
CA ASP A 60 -11.10 -37.32 16.27
C ASP A 60 -12.37 -36.44 16.38
N LEU A 61 -12.29 -35.17 15.96
CA LEU A 61 -13.44 -34.26 15.96
C LEU A 61 -14.40 -34.47 14.77
N ASN A 62 -13.91 -34.95 13.62
CA ASN A 62 -14.73 -35.08 12.42
C ASN A 62 -15.91 -36.05 12.57
N PRO A 63 -15.78 -37.24 13.19
CA PRO A 63 -16.92 -38.13 13.48
C PRO A 63 -17.97 -37.46 14.36
N ILE A 64 -17.54 -36.71 15.39
CA ILE A 64 -18.45 -35.95 16.26
C ILE A 64 -19.20 -34.93 15.40
N LEU A 65 -18.49 -34.15 14.58
CA LEU A 65 -19.08 -33.14 13.72
C LEU A 65 -20.15 -33.70 12.77
N VAL A 66 -19.90 -34.87 12.17
CA VAL A 66 -20.85 -35.53 11.26
C VAL A 66 -22.19 -35.76 11.95
N THR A 67 -22.21 -36.20 13.22
CA THR A 67 -23.46 -36.40 13.97
C THR A 67 -24.26 -35.11 14.16
N TYR A 68 -23.61 -33.96 14.38
CA TYR A 68 -24.30 -32.67 14.49
C TYR A 68 -24.80 -32.17 13.13
N LEU A 69 -24.06 -32.45 12.05
CA LEU A 69 -24.45 -32.08 10.68
C LEU A 69 -25.66 -32.90 10.20
N GLU A 70 -25.73 -34.18 10.52
CA GLU A 70 -26.90 -35.04 10.21
C GLU A 70 -28.16 -34.58 10.96
N ALA A 71 -27.99 -34.01 12.16
CA ALA A 71 -29.08 -33.42 12.93
C ALA A 71 -29.48 -32.00 12.46
N SER A 72 -28.74 -31.39 11.54
CA SER A 72 -29.00 -30.04 11.07
C SER A 72 -30.18 -30.00 10.08
N ARG A 73 -31.07 -29.01 10.25
CA ARG A 73 -32.29 -28.86 9.44
C ARG A 73 -32.11 -27.82 8.34
N ASP A 74 -31.37 -26.75 8.64
CA ASP A 74 -31.24 -25.57 7.80
C ASP A 74 -29.77 -25.20 7.53
N LEU A 75 -29.56 -24.45 6.45
CA LEU A 75 -28.24 -23.93 6.07
C LEU A 75 -27.64 -23.01 7.16
N CYS A 76 -28.48 -22.25 7.85
CA CYS A 76 -28.04 -21.40 8.96
C CYS A 76 -27.47 -22.24 10.12
N GLU A 77 -28.15 -23.32 10.51
CA GLU A 77 -27.65 -24.24 11.55
C GLU A 77 -26.37 -24.93 11.08
N THR A 78 -26.27 -25.25 9.80
CA THR A 78 -25.05 -25.82 9.20
C THR A 78 -23.87 -24.84 9.32
N ASP A 79 -24.05 -23.55 9.00
CA ASP A 79 -23.01 -22.51 9.19
C ASP A 79 -22.59 -22.39 10.65
N LEU A 80 -23.55 -22.38 11.58
CA LEU A 80 -23.29 -22.30 13.01
C LEU A 80 -22.44 -23.49 13.49
N ILE A 81 -22.77 -24.70 13.06
CA ILE A 81 -22.08 -25.94 13.41
C ILE A 81 -20.67 -25.96 12.81
N ILE A 82 -20.51 -25.66 11.51
CA ILE A 82 -19.21 -25.64 10.83
C ILE A 82 -18.29 -24.59 11.45
N PHE A 83 -18.81 -23.38 11.70
CA PHE A 83 -18.02 -22.30 12.31
C PHE A 83 -17.68 -22.61 13.78
N GLY A 84 -18.65 -23.15 14.54
CA GLY A 84 -18.45 -23.62 15.90
C GLY A 84 -17.35 -24.68 15.98
N ALA A 85 -17.35 -25.64 15.05
CA ALA A 85 -16.31 -26.67 14.95
C ALA A 85 -14.94 -26.08 14.66
N ALA A 86 -14.84 -25.17 13.69
CA ALA A 86 -13.58 -24.51 13.39
C ALA A 86 -13.05 -23.68 14.58
N LEU A 87 -13.94 -23.03 15.35
CA LEU A 87 -13.59 -22.35 16.59
C LEU A 87 -13.12 -23.30 17.69
N ALA A 88 -13.81 -24.42 17.88
CA ALA A 88 -13.44 -25.43 18.86
C ALA A 88 -12.04 -25.99 18.58
N VAL A 89 -11.77 -26.36 17.32
CA VAL A 89 -10.44 -26.82 16.88
C VAL A 89 -9.38 -25.74 17.14
N CYS A 90 -9.68 -24.47 16.85
CA CYS A 90 -8.76 -23.36 17.15
C CYS A 90 -8.46 -23.23 18.64
N ARG A 91 -9.45 -23.46 19.53
CA ARG A 91 -9.25 -23.44 21.00
C ARG A 91 -8.41 -24.61 21.47
N ILE A 92 -8.71 -25.83 21.00
CA ILE A 92 -7.98 -27.06 21.37
C ILE A 92 -6.50 -26.97 20.95
N ILE A 93 -6.23 -26.39 19.77
CA ILE A 93 -4.87 -26.18 19.26
C ILE A 93 -4.17 -24.99 19.97
N GLY A 94 -4.91 -24.13 20.66
CA GLY A 94 -4.38 -22.91 21.28
C GLY A 94 -4.04 -21.81 20.26
N ALA A 95 -4.71 -21.79 19.11
CA ALA A 95 -4.48 -20.78 18.08
C ALA A 95 -5.03 -19.41 18.51
N LYS A 96 -4.21 -18.36 18.37
CA LYS A 96 -4.62 -16.99 18.70
C LYS A 96 -5.70 -16.51 17.71
N LEU A 97 -6.94 -16.44 18.19
CA LEU A 97 -8.06 -15.87 17.45
C LEU A 97 -7.91 -14.34 17.41
N SER A 98 -7.88 -13.76 16.21
CA SER A 98 -7.87 -12.30 16.08
C SER A 98 -9.27 -11.79 16.34
N THR A 99 -9.42 -10.86 17.27
CA THR A 99 -10.62 -10.03 17.34
C THR A 99 -10.74 -9.24 16.04
N ALA A 100 -11.97 -9.15 15.52
CA ALA A 100 -12.27 -8.32 14.37
C ALA A 100 -11.84 -6.88 14.69
N GLY A 101 -10.82 -6.38 13.99
CA GLY A 101 -10.27 -5.04 14.25
C GLY A 101 -8.87 -4.78 13.70
N ARG A 102 -8.06 -5.79 13.40
CA ARG A 102 -6.75 -5.55 12.76
C ARG A 102 -6.83 -5.59 11.23
N ALA A 103 -7.25 -4.48 10.65
CA ALA A 103 -7.08 -4.16 9.23
C ALA A 103 -5.62 -3.80 8.87
N THR A 104 -4.61 -4.42 9.49
CA THR A 104 -3.19 -4.03 9.34
C THR A 104 -2.47 -4.71 8.16
N GLY A 105 -3.10 -5.67 7.48
CA GLY A 105 -2.46 -6.44 6.40
C GLY A 105 -2.48 -5.80 5.01
N GLN A 106 -3.56 -5.10 4.64
CA GLN A 106 -3.68 -4.59 3.26
C GLN A 106 -2.86 -3.31 3.03
N SER A 107 -2.78 -2.44 4.03
CA SER A 107 -1.95 -1.23 3.97
C SER A 107 -0.46 -1.58 3.86
N SER A 108 0.01 -2.55 4.65
CA SER A 108 1.41 -3.02 4.61
C SER A 108 1.76 -3.73 3.30
N ALA A 109 0.83 -4.51 2.72
CA ALA A 109 1.05 -5.16 1.42
C ALA A 109 1.13 -4.16 0.25
N ILE A 110 0.27 -3.13 0.25
CA ILE A 110 0.31 -2.04 -0.76
C ILE A 110 1.62 -1.26 -0.62
N GLN A 111 2.04 -0.95 0.61
CA GLN A 111 3.33 -0.32 0.90
C GLN A 111 4.51 -1.20 0.45
N ALA A 112 4.48 -2.51 0.69
CA ALA A 112 5.52 -3.44 0.24
C ALA A 112 5.64 -3.48 -1.30
N CYS A 113 4.51 -3.50 -2.02
CA CYS A 113 4.52 -3.45 -3.49
C CYS A 113 5.11 -2.13 -4.01
N ARG A 114 4.79 -1.01 -3.36
CA ARG A 114 5.37 0.31 -3.68
C ARG A 114 6.89 0.33 -3.49
N ILE A 115 7.38 -0.12 -2.33
CA ILE A 115 8.82 -0.19 -2.02
C ILE A 115 9.57 -1.01 -3.08
N ARG A 116 9.02 -2.17 -3.47
CA ARG A 116 9.62 -3.00 -4.53
C ARG A 116 9.77 -2.26 -5.87
N ILE A 117 8.81 -1.40 -6.23
CA ILE A 117 8.90 -0.62 -7.47
C ILE A 117 9.93 0.50 -7.33
N GLU A 118 10.00 1.16 -6.17
CA GLU A 118 11.00 2.18 -5.87
C GLU A 118 12.43 1.59 -5.92
N GLU A 119 12.64 0.39 -5.38
CA GLU A 119 13.90 -0.35 -5.49
C GLU A 119 14.27 -0.69 -6.94
N ARG A 120 13.29 -1.04 -7.77
CA ARG A 120 13.54 -1.29 -9.21
C ARG A 120 13.96 -0.02 -9.92
N ILE A 121 13.32 1.11 -9.61
CA ILE A 121 13.68 2.42 -10.16
C ILE A 121 15.10 2.81 -9.74
N THR A 122 15.46 2.67 -8.46
CA THR A 122 16.81 3.01 -7.96
C THR A 122 17.89 2.14 -8.61
N LYS A 123 17.68 0.83 -8.68
CA LYS A 123 18.59 -0.10 -9.38
C LYS A 123 18.75 0.27 -10.87
N ALA A 124 17.66 0.59 -11.57
CA ALA A 124 17.71 0.99 -12.97
C ALA A 124 18.43 2.33 -13.16
N ARG A 125 18.20 3.34 -12.31
CA ARG A 125 18.95 4.62 -12.34
C ARG A 125 20.45 4.40 -12.12
N ALA A 126 20.82 3.56 -11.15
CA ALA A 126 22.22 3.22 -10.89
C ALA A 126 22.87 2.45 -12.05
N LEU A 127 22.10 1.65 -12.78
CA LEU A 127 22.59 0.98 -13.99
C LEU A 127 22.77 1.98 -15.13
N ILE A 128 21.78 2.85 -15.40
CA ILE A 128 21.88 3.94 -16.39
C ILE A 128 23.14 4.79 -16.14
N GLY A 129 23.38 5.22 -14.90
CA GLY A 129 24.58 5.99 -14.57
C GLY A 129 25.88 5.26 -14.94
N ARG A 130 25.97 3.96 -14.64
CA ARG A 130 27.13 3.13 -15.00
C ARG A 130 27.29 2.95 -16.51
N LEU A 131 26.19 2.80 -17.25
CA LEU A 131 26.20 2.70 -18.71
C LEU A 131 26.62 4.01 -19.36
N ILE A 132 26.17 5.15 -18.85
CA ILE A 132 26.61 6.48 -19.30
C ILE A 132 28.11 6.65 -19.05
N CYS A 133 28.61 6.31 -17.85
CA CYS A 133 30.04 6.38 -17.56
C CYS A 133 30.88 5.51 -18.53
N PHE A 134 30.42 4.30 -18.85
CA PHE A 134 31.07 3.45 -19.84
C PHE A 134 31.07 4.08 -21.23
N ARG A 135 29.94 4.66 -21.65
CA ARG A 135 29.81 5.38 -22.93
C ARG A 135 30.77 6.56 -23.04
N SER A 136 31.02 7.26 -21.93
CA SER A 136 31.98 8.37 -21.84
C SER A 136 33.45 7.92 -21.88
N GLY A 137 33.75 6.64 -22.09
CA GLY A 137 35.11 6.10 -22.20
C GLY A 137 35.69 5.56 -20.89
N ASN A 138 34.90 5.48 -19.81
CA ASN A 138 35.41 4.96 -18.53
C ASN A 138 35.50 3.43 -18.54
N SER A 139 36.73 2.93 -18.63
CA SER A 139 37.03 1.50 -18.73
C SER A 139 37.42 0.83 -17.40
N ARG A 140 37.05 1.43 -16.25
CA ARG A 140 37.31 0.81 -14.94
C ARG A 140 36.71 -0.62 -14.87
N PRO A 141 37.42 -1.63 -14.34
CA PRO A 141 36.97 -3.03 -14.34
C PRO A 141 35.58 -3.25 -13.72
N ARG A 142 35.23 -2.48 -12.69
CA ARG A 142 33.91 -2.54 -12.03
C ARG A 142 32.76 -2.12 -12.97
N ILE A 143 33.00 -1.09 -13.79
CA ILE A 143 32.02 -0.59 -14.77
C ILE A 143 31.89 -1.61 -15.88
N VAL A 144 33.01 -2.03 -16.47
CA VAL A 144 33.04 -3.05 -17.54
C VAL A 144 32.34 -4.35 -17.09
N ARG A 145 32.60 -4.83 -15.88
CA ARG A 145 31.90 -6.00 -15.31
C ARG A 145 30.41 -5.77 -15.21
N THR A 146 29.96 -4.59 -14.77
CA THR A 146 28.53 -4.26 -14.71
C THR A 146 27.90 -4.28 -16.11
N VAL A 147 28.57 -3.71 -17.11
CA VAL A 147 28.08 -3.70 -18.50
C VAL A 147 28.03 -5.13 -19.06
N ARG A 148 29.05 -5.96 -18.84
CA ARG A 148 29.00 -7.39 -19.23
C ARG A 148 27.83 -8.12 -18.60
N MET A 149 27.56 -7.87 -17.33
CA MET A 149 26.41 -8.48 -16.63
C MET A 149 25.08 -7.95 -17.18
N ALA A 150 25.00 -6.69 -17.60
CA ALA A 150 23.79 -6.12 -18.19
C ALA A 150 23.45 -6.74 -19.55
N PHE A 151 24.47 -7.18 -20.30
CA PHE A 151 24.32 -7.92 -21.56
C PHE A 151 24.48 -9.44 -21.38
N ALA A 152 24.49 -9.95 -20.14
CA ALA A 152 24.58 -11.40 -19.91
C ALA A 152 23.34 -12.09 -20.52
N GLY A 153 23.56 -13.07 -21.38
CA GLY A 153 22.49 -13.77 -22.12
C GLY A 153 22.02 -13.07 -23.39
N THR A 154 22.58 -11.91 -23.75
CA THR A 154 22.44 -11.32 -25.08
C THR A 154 23.71 -11.59 -25.91
N ASN A 155 23.58 -11.83 -27.22
CA ASN A 155 24.71 -12.12 -28.13
C ASN A 155 25.54 -10.86 -28.47
N VAL A 156 25.76 -9.98 -27.49
CA VAL A 156 26.43 -8.69 -27.65
C VAL A 156 27.79 -8.77 -26.95
N SER A 157 28.87 -8.76 -27.73
CA SER A 157 30.23 -8.66 -27.22
C SER A 157 30.66 -7.19 -27.15
N LEU A 158 31.35 -6.82 -26.07
CA LEU A 158 31.84 -5.45 -25.86
C LEU A 158 32.91 -5.01 -26.86
N SER A 159 33.52 -5.95 -27.57
CA SER A 159 34.55 -5.68 -28.58
C SER A 159 33.97 -5.33 -29.95
N ARG A 160 32.65 -5.46 -30.14
CA ARG A 160 32.01 -5.16 -31.43
C ARG A 160 31.79 -3.66 -31.62
N PRO A 161 31.83 -3.13 -32.85
CA PRO A 161 31.66 -1.70 -33.12
C PRO A 161 30.22 -1.20 -32.85
N ASP A 162 29.22 -2.07 -32.88
CA ASP A 162 27.80 -1.76 -32.64
C ASP A 162 27.43 -1.58 -31.16
N ILE A 163 28.39 -1.77 -30.25
CA ILE A 163 28.14 -1.73 -28.80
C ILE A 163 27.56 -0.40 -28.32
N MET A 164 28.00 0.73 -28.90
CA MET A 164 27.54 2.06 -28.48
C MET A 164 26.08 2.31 -28.84
N GLN A 165 25.63 1.77 -29.96
CA GLN A 165 24.22 1.80 -30.35
C GLN A 165 23.39 0.95 -29.40
N LYS A 166 23.82 -0.30 -29.14
CA LYS A 166 23.16 -1.21 -28.18
C LYS A 166 23.10 -0.66 -26.77
N LEU A 167 24.13 0.07 -26.34
CA LEU A 167 24.14 0.76 -25.07
C LEU A 167 23.09 1.87 -25.00
N THR A 168 22.88 2.59 -26.10
CA THR A 168 21.86 3.65 -26.20
C THR A 168 20.46 3.05 -26.15
N GLU A 169 20.21 2.00 -26.94
CA GLU A 169 18.94 1.25 -26.92
C GLU A 169 18.61 0.76 -25.49
N LEU A 170 19.59 0.20 -24.78
CA LEU A 170 19.40 -0.29 -23.42
C LEU A 170 19.15 0.84 -22.41
N ILE A 171 19.84 1.97 -22.53
CA ILE A 171 19.58 3.15 -21.70
C ILE A 171 18.15 3.65 -21.92
N ASP A 172 17.68 3.71 -23.16
CA ASP A 172 16.35 4.20 -23.48
C ASP A 172 15.25 3.23 -23.03
N ASP A 173 15.44 1.91 -23.18
CA ASP A 173 14.54 0.91 -22.58
C ASP A 173 14.45 1.10 -21.04
N LEU A 174 15.58 1.26 -20.36
CA LEU A 174 15.58 1.50 -18.91
C LEU A 174 14.85 2.80 -18.54
N LYS A 175 15.00 3.89 -19.32
CA LYS A 175 14.23 5.12 -19.11
C LYS A 175 12.73 4.90 -19.30
N GLN A 176 12.33 4.18 -20.36
CA GLN A 176 10.93 3.85 -20.60
C GLN A 176 10.34 3.02 -19.46
N ARG A 177 11.08 2.02 -18.96
CA ARG A 177 10.69 1.20 -17.81
C ARG A 177 10.56 2.02 -16.53
N ILE A 178 11.50 2.92 -16.25
CA ILE A 178 11.42 3.86 -15.12
C ILE A 178 10.17 4.73 -15.23
N ALA A 179 9.86 5.27 -16.41
CA ALA A 179 8.66 6.08 -16.63
C ALA A 179 7.38 5.27 -16.37
N ALA A 180 7.32 4.02 -16.85
CA ALA A 180 6.19 3.12 -16.61
C ALA A 180 6.02 2.79 -15.11
N TRP A 181 7.12 2.50 -14.41
CA TRP A 181 7.12 2.27 -12.96
C TRP A 181 6.71 3.52 -12.18
N GLY A 182 7.18 4.70 -12.58
CA GLY A 182 6.77 5.98 -11.99
C GLY A 182 5.26 6.23 -12.14
N LYS A 183 4.69 5.98 -13.33
CA LYS A 183 3.24 6.03 -13.55
C LYS A 183 2.49 5.06 -12.64
N ARG A 184 3.02 3.86 -12.42
CA ARG A 184 2.44 2.86 -11.53
C ARG A 184 2.43 3.31 -10.06
N ILE A 185 3.53 3.90 -9.57
CA ILE A 185 3.59 4.49 -8.22
C ILE A 185 2.54 5.60 -8.09
N ARG A 186 2.48 6.52 -9.07
CA ARG A 186 1.50 7.62 -9.07
C ARG A 186 0.05 7.11 -8.96
N ARG A 187 -0.30 6.06 -9.71
CA ARG A 187 -1.63 5.44 -9.62
C ARG A 187 -1.90 4.84 -8.24
N TYR A 188 -0.90 4.22 -7.62
CA TYR A 188 -1.04 3.67 -6.27
C TYR A 188 -1.23 4.74 -5.22
N THR A 189 -0.48 5.85 -5.31
CA THR A 189 -0.65 6.98 -4.41
C THR A 189 -2.02 7.62 -4.60
N GLU A 190 -2.43 7.88 -5.85
CA GLU A 190 -3.76 8.46 -6.15
C GLU A 190 -4.91 7.56 -5.66
N ARG A 191 -4.79 6.24 -5.83
CA ARG A 191 -5.81 5.31 -5.32
C ARG A 191 -5.88 5.37 -3.79
N SER A 192 -4.73 5.37 -3.13
CA SER A 192 -4.66 5.43 -1.67
C SER A 192 -5.20 6.75 -1.12
N THR A 193 -4.88 7.88 -1.77
CA THR A 193 -5.38 9.19 -1.35
C THR A 193 -6.88 9.28 -1.55
N ARG A 194 -7.42 8.87 -2.72
CA ARG A 194 -8.87 8.83 -2.96
C ARG A 194 -9.60 7.94 -1.96
N PHE A 195 -9.06 6.76 -1.65
CA PHE A 195 -9.64 5.89 -0.65
C PHE A 195 -9.69 6.57 0.73
N HIS A 196 -8.58 7.20 1.15
CA HIS A 196 -8.52 7.92 2.42
C HIS A 196 -9.49 9.12 2.46
N GLN A 197 -9.55 9.90 1.38
CA GLN A 197 -10.47 11.03 1.24
C GLN A 197 -11.93 10.57 1.27
N ASN A 198 -12.27 9.46 0.61
CA ASN A 198 -13.63 8.90 0.63
C ASN A 198 -14.02 8.41 2.03
N CYS A 199 -13.09 7.75 2.75
CA CYS A 199 -13.33 7.35 4.14
C CYS A 199 -13.55 8.57 5.03
N LEU A 200 -12.71 9.61 4.90
CA LEU A 200 -12.89 10.87 5.62
C LEU A 200 -14.21 11.56 5.26
N PHE A 201 -14.62 11.53 3.99
CA PHE A 201 -15.91 12.08 3.58
C PHE A 201 -17.09 11.37 4.24
N GLN A 202 -17.02 10.05 4.41
CA GLN A 202 -18.08 9.27 5.05
C GLN A 202 -18.10 9.46 6.57
N SER A 203 -16.94 9.58 7.22
CA SER A 203 -16.85 9.65 8.68
C SER A 203 -16.84 11.09 9.25
N ASP A 204 -16.12 12.01 8.61
CA ASP A 204 -15.90 13.38 9.09
C ASP A 204 -15.60 14.35 7.92
N GLN A 205 -16.69 14.83 7.30
CA GLN A 205 -16.61 15.76 6.16
C GLN A 205 -15.86 17.05 6.49
N LYS A 206 -16.02 17.57 7.71
CA LYS A 206 -15.36 18.82 8.14
C LYS A 206 -13.85 18.69 8.09
N ARG A 207 -13.30 17.54 8.51
CA ARG A 207 -11.86 17.27 8.40
C ARG A 207 -11.39 17.19 6.97
N LEU A 208 -12.17 16.59 6.07
CA LEU A 208 -11.82 16.56 4.65
C LEU A 208 -11.72 17.98 4.07
N TYR A 209 -12.75 18.82 4.25
CA TYR A 209 -12.74 20.18 3.71
C TYR A 209 -11.60 21.02 4.30
N LYS A 210 -11.35 20.92 5.61
CA LYS A 210 -10.17 21.56 6.23
C LYS A 210 -8.84 21.09 5.60
N SER A 211 -8.72 19.82 5.24
CA SER A 211 -7.52 19.29 4.57
C SER A 211 -7.37 19.75 3.13
N LEU A 212 -8.47 20.14 2.47
CA LEU A 212 -8.47 20.71 1.11
C LEU A 212 -8.21 22.22 1.11
N GLU A 213 -8.67 22.92 2.15
CA GLU A 213 -8.46 24.36 2.36
C GLU A 213 -7.02 24.70 2.79
N GLN A 214 -6.32 23.76 3.43
CA GLN A 214 -4.91 23.93 3.74
C GLN A 214 -4.09 23.80 2.45
N PRO A 215 -3.47 24.88 1.94
CA PRO A 215 -2.51 24.73 0.86
C PRO A 215 -1.40 23.81 1.36
N VAL A 216 -1.05 22.80 0.54
CA VAL A 216 0.10 21.93 0.80
C VAL A 216 1.32 22.83 0.96
N VAL A 217 1.72 23.09 2.21
CA VAL A 217 2.79 24.02 2.56
C VAL A 217 4.06 23.54 1.86
N SER A 218 4.34 24.14 0.71
CA SER A 218 5.58 24.02 -0.03
C SER A 218 6.32 25.32 0.20
N GLY A 219 7.36 25.26 1.01
CA GLY A 219 8.28 26.37 1.23
C GLY A 219 7.93 27.22 2.44
N THR A 220 8.95 27.45 3.26
CA THR A 220 9.08 28.54 4.23
C THR A 220 8.85 29.88 3.54
N GLY A 221 7.59 30.28 3.39
CA GLY A 221 7.21 31.65 3.08
C GLY A 221 6.85 32.35 4.37
N THR A 222 7.69 33.28 4.82
CA THR A 222 7.32 34.27 5.82
C THR A 222 5.93 34.81 5.49
N ALA A 223 5.02 34.80 6.48
CA ALA A 223 3.68 35.36 6.33
C ALA A 223 3.78 36.74 5.65
N GLN A 224 3.12 36.90 4.50
CA GLN A 224 3.13 38.17 3.78
C GLN A 224 2.57 39.26 4.71
N ASN A 225 3.34 40.33 4.89
CA ASN A 225 2.96 41.43 5.78
C ASN A 225 1.64 42.03 5.32
N GLN A 226 0.70 42.19 6.26
CA GLN A 226 -0.66 42.66 6.00
C GLN A 226 -0.68 44.01 5.25
N THR A 227 0.33 44.85 5.51
CA THR A 227 0.55 46.15 4.86
C THR A 227 0.79 46.04 3.37
N ASP A 228 1.57 45.04 2.93
CA ASP A 228 1.91 44.85 1.51
C ASP A 228 0.70 44.38 0.72
N THR A 229 -0.13 43.52 1.33
CA THR A 229 -1.39 43.04 0.74
C THR A 229 -2.38 44.20 0.57
N ILE A 230 -2.50 45.07 1.57
CA ILE A 230 -3.40 46.24 1.50
C ILE A 230 -2.92 47.24 0.44
N ALA A 231 -1.61 47.47 0.33
CA ALA A 231 -1.04 48.36 -0.67
C ALA A 231 -1.27 47.85 -2.10
N PHE A 232 -1.08 46.55 -2.34
CA PHE A 232 -1.35 45.91 -3.63
C PHE A 232 -2.81 46.08 -4.06
N TRP A 233 -3.76 45.77 -3.17
CA TRP A 233 -5.17 45.93 -3.51
C TRP A 233 -5.53 47.40 -3.70
N ARG A 234 -5.03 48.32 -2.85
CA ARG A 234 -5.25 49.75 -3.07
C ARG A 234 -4.77 50.20 -4.44
N SER A 235 -3.60 49.77 -4.94
CA SER A 235 -3.12 50.24 -6.24
C SER A 235 -4.02 49.81 -7.40
N LEU A 236 -4.57 48.58 -7.35
CA LEU A 236 -5.53 48.09 -8.36
C LEU A 236 -6.82 48.91 -8.39
N TRP A 237 -7.29 49.37 -7.24
CA TRP A 237 -8.58 50.07 -7.11
C TRP A 237 -8.47 51.59 -7.07
N SER A 238 -7.25 52.14 -6.93
CA SER A 238 -7.03 53.59 -6.81
C SER A 238 -6.49 54.23 -8.10
N GLU A 239 -6.31 53.49 -9.19
CA GLU A 239 -6.11 54.12 -10.49
C GLU A 239 -7.43 54.74 -10.94
N PRO A 240 -7.56 56.07 -11.03
CA PRO A 240 -8.70 56.66 -11.70
C PRO A 240 -8.59 56.30 -13.17
N GLU A 241 -9.57 55.53 -13.68
CA GLU A 241 -9.74 55.33 -15.11
C GLU A 241 -9.70 56.70 -15.81
N CYS A 242 -8.65 56.94 -16.59
CA CYS A 242 -8.57 58.10 -17.46
C CYS A 242 -9.67 57.92 -18.52
N LYS A 243 -10.86 58.47 -18.23
CA LYS A 243 -12.00 58.44 -19.16
C LYS A 243 -11.54 59.09 -20.47
N PRO A 244 -11.54 58.38 -21.61
CA PRO A 244 -11.20 59.02 -22.88
C PRO A 244 -12.30 60.04 -23.20
N GLN A 245 -11.95 61.33 -23.17
CA GLN A 245 -12.81 62.40 -23.65
C GLN A 245 -13.06 62.18 -25.14
N ARG A 246 -14.31 61.88 -25.51
CA ARG A 246 -14.76 61.92 -26.90
C ARG A 246 -14.98 63.39 -27.29
N GLY A 247 -14.12 63.91 -28.15
CA GLY A 247 -14.26 65.20 -28.84
C GLY A 247 -13.61 65.14 -30.22
N PRO A 248 -14.08 65.91 -31.21
CA PRO A 248 -14.01 65.56 -32.63
C PRO A 248 -12.63 65.79 -33.25
N LEU A 249 -12.40 65.06 -34.34
CA LEU A 249 -11.24 65.10 -35.22
C LEU A 249 -10.96 66.53 -35.72
N ASP A 250 -9.83 67.11 -35.32
CA ASP A 250 -8.96 67.90 -36.19
C ASP A 250 -7.64 68.27 -35.51
N GLY A 251 -6.55 68.13 -36.27
CA GLY A 251 -5.39 69.03 -36.22
C GLY A 251 -4.42 69.01 -35.02
N SER A 252 -3.22 68.47 -35.28
CA SER A 252 -1.91 68.98 -34.79
C SER A 252 -1.36 68.52 -33.42
N CYS A 253 -0.24 67.80 -33.52
CA CYS A 253 0.95 67.69 -32.65
C CYS A 253 0.86 67.83 -31.12
N GLY A 254 1.32 66.78 -30.43
CA GLY A 254 1.85 66.86 -29.06
C GLY A 254 2.48 65.55 -28.61
N ALA A 255 3.81 65.47 -28.63
CA ALA A 255 4.58 64.29 -28.23
C ALA A 255 4.39 63.94 -26.75
N SER A 256 4.06 62.68 -26.46
CA SER A 256 4.37 62.03 -25.19
C SER A 256 4.68 60.55 -25.44
N VAL A 257 5.97 60.27 -25.47
CA VAL A 257 6.54 58.92 -25.59
C VAL A 257 6.26 58.18 -24.26
N CYS A 258 5.28 57.28 -24.26
CA CYS A 258 5.17 56.26 -23.22
C CYS A 258 6.34 55.28 -23.36
N ARG A 259 7.40 55.52 -22.58
CA ARG A 259 8.45 54.54 -22.30
C ARG A 259 7.88 53.45 -21.39
N TYR A 260 7.50 52.31 -21.96
CA TYR A 260 7.47 51.07 -21.19
C TYR A 260 8.89 50.53 -21.10
N TYR A 261 9.55 50.82 -19.97
CA TYR A 261 10.84 50.22 -19.64
C TYR A 261 10.63 48.77 -19.18
N ALA A 262 11.41 47.91 -19.82
CA ALA A 262 11.69 46.55 -19.41
C ALA A 262 12.38 46.49 -18.04
N HIS A 263 11.90 45.62 -17.15
CA HIS A 263 12.71 45.09 -16.06
C HIS A 263 12.49 43.57 -15.95
N GLY A 264 13.41 42.83 -16.57
CA GLY A 264 13.67 41.43 -16.23
C GLY A 264 14.50 41.33 -14.94
N PRO A 265 14.41 40.21 -14.21
CA PRO A 265 15.07 40.04 -12.92
C PRO A 265 16.58 39.82 -13.07
N ARG A 266 17.39 40.64 -12.35
CA ARG A 266 18.83 40.40 -12.19
C ARG A 266 19.06 39.43 -11.03
N HIS A 267 19.67 38.29 -11.33
CA HIS A 267 20.30 37.42 -10.35
C HIS A 267 21.56 38.11 -9.80
N HIS A 268 21.60 38.37 -8.48
CA HIS A 268 22.85 38.63 -7.78
C HIS A 268 23.48 37.31 -7.36
N SER A 269 24.66 37.03 -7.91
CA SER A 269 25.63 36.12 -7.34
C SER A 269 26.43 36.91 -6.30
N ALA A 270 26.56 36.38 -5.09
CA ALA A 270 27.54 36.83 -4.11
C ALA A 270 28.40 35.63 -3.73
N GLY A 271 29.71 35.82 -3.80
CA GLY A 271 30.70 34.92 -3.20
C GLY A 271 30.77 35.08 -1.70
#